data_AF-A0A7W7ILF0-F1
#
_entry.id   AF-A0A7W7ILF0-F1
#
_cell.length_a   1.000
_cell.length_b   1.000
_cell.length_c   1.000
_cell.angle_alpha   90.00
_cell.angle_beta   90.00
_cell.angle_gamma   90.00
#
_symmetry.space_group_name_H-M   'P 1'
#
loop_
_entity.id
_entity.type
_entity.pdbx_description
1 polymer ?
#
loop_
_entity_poly.entity_id
_entity_poly.type
_entity_poly.pdbx_seq_one_letter_code
_entity_poly.pdbx_strand_id
1 'polypeptide(L)'
;MSKSNSPESDDRPNLRVVTSPEAEVYDLMRAPETTAERVKRLQAEARALALEQVEALEEVLLKAADMAKEIAEGGDAYPVGARELAHRLGQDLPVKAETMKAIIAKSHP
;
A
#
# COMPACT_ATOMS: atom_id res chain seq x y z
N MET A 1 -38.79 -65.42 -15.51
CA MET A 1 -37.32 -65.59 -15.46
C MET A 1 -36.78 -64.66 -16.55
N SER A 2 -35.95 -63.63 -16.36
CA SER A 2 -34.94 -63.37 -15.32
C SER A 2 -34.46 -61.90 -15.35
N LYS A 3 -34.26 -61.37 -14.14
CA LYS A 3 -33.25 -60.39 -13.67
C LYS A 3 -33.18 -58.97 -14.27
N SER A 4 -33.66 -58.04 -13.44
CA SER A 4 -33.20 -56.67 -13.23
C SER A 4 -31.68 -56.54 -13.17
N ASN A 5 -31.12 -55.48 -13.76
CA ASN A 5 -29.77 -55.01 -13.44
C ASN A 5 -29.82 -53.51 -13.15
N SER A 6 -29.80 -53.19 -11.86
CA SER A 6 -29.59 -51.83 -11.33
C SER A 6 -28.15 -51.39 -11.62
N PRO A 7 -27.87 -50.10 -11.83
CA PRO A 7 -26.50 -49.62 -11.88
C PRO A 7 -25.97 -49.58 -10.44
N GLU A 8 -25.00 -50.42 -10.12
CA GLU A 8 -24.19 -50.29 -8.91
C GLU A 8 -23.58 -48.88 -8.92
N SER A 9 -23.92 -48.08 -7.91
CA SER A 9 -23.25 -46.82 -7.62
C SER A 9 -21.81 -47.14 -7.23
N ASP A 10 -20.91 -46.90 -8.18
CA ASP A 10 -19.47 -47.06 -8.00
C ASP A 10 -18.99 -46.06 -6.93
N ASP A 11 -18.91 -46.52 -5.68
CA ASP A 11 -18.52 -45.77 -4.47
C ASP A 11 -17.02 -45.47 -4.41
N ARG A 12 -16.34 -45.52 -5.55
CA ARG A 12 -14.91 -45.20 -5.65
C ARG A 12 -14.76 -43.67 -5.69
N PRO A 13 -13.95 -43.08 -4.79
CA PRO A 13 -13.72 -41.64 -4.79
C PRO A 13 -13.12 -41.23 -6.13
N ASN A 14 -13.86 -40.39 -6.87
CA ASN A 14 -13.45 -39.89 -8.18
C ASN A 14 -12.41 -38.77 -8.01
N LEU A 15 -11.15 -39.15 -7.77
CA LEU A 15 -10.04 -38.24 -7.60
C LEU A 15 -9.56 -37.75 -8.97
N ARG A 16 -9.77 -36.47 -9.26
CA ARG A 16 -9.25 -35.79 -10.45
C ARG A 16 -8.07 -34.91 -10.07
N VAL A 17 -6.91 -35.14 -10.70
CA VAL A 17 -5.73 -34.29 -10.54
C VAL A 17 -5.98 -32.97 -11.27
N VAL A 18 -5.94 -31.86 -10.53
CA VAL A 18 -6.00 -30.50 -11.08
C VAL A 18 -4.56 -30.05 -11.31
N THR A 19 -4.12 -30.03 -12.57
CA THR A 19 -2.75 -29.64 -12.96
C THR A 19 -2.58 -28.13 -13.19
N SER A 20 -3.51 -27.30 -12.71
CA SER A 20 -3.41 -25.85 -12.87
C SER A 20 -2.26 -25.31 -12.00
N PRO A 21 -1.31 -24.54 -12.55
CA PRO A 21 -0.15 -24.02 -11.83
C PRO A 21 -0.48 -22.96 -10.75
N GLU A 22 -1.75 -22.59 -10.59
CA GLU A 22 -2.25 -21.57 -9.66
C GLU A 22 -3.09 -22.16 -8.51
N ALA A 23 -2.94 -23.45 -8.21
CA ALA A 23 -3.63 -24.05 -7.07
C ALA A 23 -3.02 -23.53 -5.76
N GLU A 24 -3.64 -22.48 -5.18
CA GLU A 24 -3.32 -22.02 -3.83
C GLU A 24 -3.45 -23.17 -2.83
N VAL A 25 -2.40 -23.40 -2.04
CA VAL A 25 -2.40 -24.43 -0.99
C VAL A 25 -3.27 -23.93 0.16
N TYR A 26 -4.52 -24.40 0.22
CA TYR A 26 -5.42 -24.11 1.33
C TYR A 26 -5.14 -25.05 2.50
N ASP A 27 -4.83 -24.49 3.67
CA ASP A 27 -4.84 -25.24 4.93
C ASP A 27 -6.29 -25.62 5.26
N LEU A 28 -6.63 -26.88 5.03
CA LEU A 28 -7.99 -27.41 5.21
C LEU A 28 -8.47 -27.36 6.67
N MET A 29 -7.57 -27.13 7.64
CA MET A 29 -7.91 -26.92 9.06
C MET A 29 -8.30 -25.48 9.37
N ARG A 30 -8.05 -24.53 8.47
CA ARG A 30 -8.41 -23.12 8.61
C ARG A 30 -9.55 -22.78 7.65
N ALA A 31 -10.66 -22.26 8.19
CA ALA A 31 -11.74 -21.77 7.35
C ALA A 31 -11.17 -20.70 6.37
N PRO A 32 -11.47 -20.79 5.06
CA PRO A 32 -11.02 -19.80 4.09
C PRO A 32 -11.49 -18.40 4.50
N GLU A 33 -10.66 -17.39 4.26
CA GLU A 33 -11.06 -16.01 4.56
C GLU A 33 -12.37 -15.69 3.83
N THR A 34 -13.33 -15.12 4.56
CA THR A 34 -14.52 -14.57 3.94
C THR A 34 -14.12 -13.39 3.06
N THR A 35 -14.92 -13.08 2.04
CA THR A 35 -14.71 -11.90 1.20
C THR A 35 -14.60 -10.62 2.04
N ALA A 36 -15.35 -10.52 3.14
CA ALA A 36 -15.30 -9.37 4.05
C ALA A 36 -13.95 -9.26 4.78
N GLU A 37 -13.41 -10.38 5.27
CA GLU A 37 -12.08 -10.42 5.90
C GLU A 37 -10.98 -10.08 4.90
N ARG A 38 -11.06 -10.61 3.69
CA ARG A 38 -10.14 -10.28 2.59
C ARG A 38 -10.13 -8.80 2.28
N VAL A 39 -11.31 -8.19 2.14
CA VAL A 39 -11.43 -6.74 1.88
C VAL A 39 -10.83 -5.93 3.02
N LYS A 40 -11.11 -6.31 4.28
CA LYS A 40 -10.56 -5.61 5.45
C LYS A 40 -9.03 -5.66 5.49
N ARG A 41 -8.44 -6.82 5.19
CA ARG A 41 -6.99 -7.00 5.11
C ARG A 41 -6.38 -6.15 3.99
N LEU A 42 -6.93 -6.23 2.78
CA LEU A 42 -6.44 -5.44 1.63
C LEU A 42 -6.57 -3.93 1.88
N GLN A 43 -7.65 -3.48 2.54
CA GLN A 43 -7.80 -2.09 2.94
C GLN A 43 -6.74 -1.66 3.97
N ALA A 44 -6.39 -2.53 4.92
CA ALA A 44 -5.34 -2.25 5.88
C ALA A 44 -3.96 -2.18 5.21
N GLU A 45 -3.65 -3.11 4.30
CA GLU A 45 -2.43 -3.10 3.49
C GLU A 45 -2.31 -1.82 2.64
N ALA A 46 -3.39 -1.45 1.93
CA ALA A 46 -3.41 -0.22 1.14
C ALA A 46 -3.20 1.04 1.99
N ARG A 47 -3.75 1.08 3.21
CA ARG A 47 -3.56 2.19 4.16
C ARG A 47 -2.11 2.26 4.64
N ALA A 48 -1.49 1.12 4.97
CA ALA A 48 -0.10 1.07 5.41
C ALA A 48 0.84 1.58 4.31
N LEU A 49 0.64 1.12 3.07
CA LEU A 49 1.41 1.59 1.91
C LEU A 49 1.24 3.09 1.65
N ALA A 50 0.03 3.62 1.82
CA ALA A 50 -0.22 5.04 1.66
C ALA A 50 0.50 5.89 2.73
N LEU A 51 0.56 5.40 3.98
CA LEU A 51 1.28 6.07 5.06
C LEU A 51 2.80 6.10 4.78
N GLU A 52 3.37 4.96 4.37
CA GLU A 52 4.79 4.85 4.02
C GLU A 52 5.17 5.85 2.91
N GLN A 53 4.34 5.97 1.88
CA GLN A 53 4.58 6.91 0.79
C GLN A 53 4.57 8.38 1.25
N VAL A 54 3.76 8.69 2.27
CA VAL A 54 3.67 10.04 2.84
C VAL A 54 4.87 10.35 3.70
N GLU A 55 5.34 9.39 4.49
CA GLU A 55 6.58 9.52 5.26
C GLU A 55 7.78 9.73 4.32
N ALA A 56 7.86 8.97 3.23
CA ALA A 56 8.90 9.18 2.21
C ALA A 56 8.82 10.58 1.58
N LEU A 57 7.62 11.10 1.35
CA LEU A 57 7.44 12.47 0.85
C LEU A 57 7.86 13.52 1.90
N GLU A 58 7.54 13.32 3.17
CA GLU A 58 7.97 14.19 4.28
C GLU A 58 9.49 14.36 4.29
N GLU A 59 10.24 13.25 4.20
CA GLU A 59 11.70 13.28 4.13
C GLU A 59 12.22 14.10 2.94
N VAL A 60 11.61 13.92 1.76
CA VAL A 60 11.98 14.66 0.55
C VAL A 60 11.68 16.16 0.70
N LEU A 61 10.56 16.51 1.30
CA LEU A 61 10.18 17.92 1.52
C LEU A 61 11.13 18.61 2.50
N LEU A 62 11.52 17.94 3.58
CA LEU A 62 12.49 18.47 4.54
C LEU A 62 13.87 18.65 3.90
N LYS A 63 14.33 17.65 3.14
CA LYS A 63 15.59 17.76 2.39
C LYS A 63 15.55 18.89 1.36
N ALA A 64 14.43 19.06 0.66
CA ALA A 64 14.26 20.16 -0.28
C ALA A 64 14.25 21.52 0.43
N ALA A 65 13.68 21.61 1.64
CA ALA A 65 13.73 22.82 2.46
C ALA A 65 15.17 23.19 2.87
N ASP A 66 15.96 22.21 3.28
CA ASP A 66 17.38 22.40 3.61
C ASP A 66 18.17 22.91 2.40
N MET A 67 18.00 22.26 1.24
CA MET A 67 18.62 22.72 -0.01
C MET A 67 18.18 24.13 -0.41
N ALA A 68 16.90 24.45 -0.22
CA ALA A 68 16.38 25.78 -0.51
C ALA A 68 16.98 26.84 0.42
N LYS A 69 17.22 26.50 1.69
CA LYS A 69 17.92 27.37 2.64
C LYS A 69 19.37 27.63 2.21
N GLU A 70 20.10 26.61 1.78
CA GLU A 70 21.47 26.78 1.25
C GLU A 70 21.51 27.74 0.05
N ILE A 71 20.54 27.63 -0.87
CA ILE A 71 20.42 28.54 -2.03
C ILE A 71 20.09 29.97 -1.56
N ALA A 72 19.16 30.13 -0.62
CA ALA A 72 18.77 31.43 -0.09
C ALA A 72 19.94 32.17 0.59
N GLU A 73 20.80 31.41 1.28
CA GLU A 73 21.96 31.92 2.02
C GLU A 73 23.22 32.10 1.14
N GLY A 74 23.24 31.55 -0.08
CA GLY A 74 24.41 31.55 -0.98
C GLY A 74 24.84 32.92 -1.55
N GLY A 75 24.27 34.03 -1.08
CA GLY A 75 24.71 35.39 -1.40
C GLY A 75 24.70 35.71 -2.90
N ASP A 76 25.80 36.27 -3.41
CA ASP A 76 25.93 36.70 -4.81
C ASP A 76 26.13 35.54 -5.79
N ALA A 77 26.29 34.30 -5.31
CA ALA A 77 26.34 33.12 -6.18
C ALA A 77 24.98 32.83 -6.84
N TYR A 78 23.88 33.34 -6.26
CA TYR A 78 22.53 33.14 -6.75
C TYR A 78 21.81 34.47 -7.03
N PRO A 79 21.10 34.61 -8.16
CA PRO A 79 20.28 35.78 -8.44
C PRO A 79 19.25 36.01 -7.33
N VAL A 80 18.94 37.29 -7.05
CA VAL A 80 17.99 37.67 -6.00
C VAL A 80 16.63 36.97 -6.12
N GLY A 81 16.12 36.79 -7.34
CA GLY A 81 14.85 36.08 -7.57
C GLY A 81 14.89 34.61 -7.20
N ALA A 82 16.01 33.93 -7.45
CA ALA A 82 16.19 32.53 -7.04
C ALA A 82 16.28 32.40 -5.52
N ARG A 83 17.01 33.32 -4.86
CA ARG A 83 17.13 33.35 -3.39
C ARG A 83 15.80 33.59 -2.70
N GLU A 84 15.00 34.53 -3.21
CA GLU A 84 13.67 34.83 -2.67
C GLU A 84 12.74 33.62 -2.78
N LEU A 85 12.71 32.95 -3.94
CA LEU A 85 11.93 31.73 -4.11
C LEU A 85 12.40 30.62 -3.17
N ALA A 86 13.71 30.42 -3.05
CA ALA A 86 14.28 29.42 -2.17
C ALA A 86 14.02 29.72 -0.68
N HIS A 87 14.04 30.98 -0.28
CA HIS A 87 13.70 31.41 1.07
C HIS A 87 12.25 31.03 1.42
N ARG A 88 11.30 31.32 0.53
CA ARG A 88 9.89 30.93 0.71
C ARG A 88 9.73 29.41 0.78
N LEU A 89 10.39 28.66 -0.11
CA LEU A 89 10.37 27.20 -0.08
C LEU A 89 10.90 26.64 1.25
N GLY A 90 12.01 27.19 1.76
CA GLY A 90 12.57 26.78 3.05
C GLY A 90 11.62 26.99 4.24
N GLN A 91 10.73 27.99 4.17
CA GLN A 91 9.71 28.24 5.19
C GLN A 91 8.44 27.39 4.99
N ASP A 92 8.01 27.23 3.73
CA ASP A 92 6.72 26.63 3.40
C ASP A 92 6.75 25.10 3.45
N LEU A 93 7.81 24.47 2.96
CA LEU A 93 7.86 23.02 2.78
C LEU A 93 7.76 22.24 4.11
N PRO A 94 8.44 22.62 5.21
CA PRO A 94 8.30 21.94 6.49
C PRO A 94 6.86 21.99 7.03
N VAL A 95 6.22 23.16 6.96
CA VAL A 95 4.83 23.35 7.41
C VAL A 95 3.85 22.50 6.59
N LYS A 96 4.07 22.40 5.27
CA LYS A 96 3.26 21.54 4.40
C LYS A 96 3.43 20.06 4.72
N ALA A 97 4.66 19.63 5.04
CA ALA A 97 4.96 18.25 5.43
C ALA A 97 4.23 17.87 6.74
N GLU A 98 4.33 18.71 7.77
CA GLU A 98 3.62 18.50 9.04
C GLU A 98 2.10 18.48 8.87
N THR A 99 1.57 19.42 8.07
CA THR A 99 0.12 19.50 7.80
C THR A 99 -0.39 18.23 7.15
N MET A 100 0.35 17.70 6.17
CA MET A 100 -0.01 16.48 5.46
C MET A 100 -0.01 15.25 6.38
N LYS A 101 1.03 15.11 7.22
CA LYS A 101 1.11 14.07 8.25
C LYS A 101 -0.09 14.13 9.21
N ALA A 102 -0.43 15.32 9.67
CA ALA A 102 -1.56 15.52 10.58
C ALA A 102 -2.91 15.16 9.94
N ILE A 103 -3.12 15.48 8.65
CA ILE A 103 -4.35 15.12 7.92
C ILE A 103 -4.49 13.60 7.81
N ILE A 104 -3.39 12.90 7.51
CA ILE A 104 -3.40 11.45 7.35
C ILE A 104 -3.60 10.73 8.68
N ALA A 105 -2.92 11.18 9.74
CA ALA A 105 -3.13 10.66 11.10
C ALA A 105 -4.59 10.85 11.56
N LYS A 106 -5.25 11.96 11.20
CA LYS A 106 -6.66 12.23 11.58
C LYS A 106 -7.68 11.43 10.77
N SER A 107 -7.38 11.11 9.51
CA SER A 107 -8.29 10.35 8.65
C SER A 107 -8.26 8.84 8.93
N HIS A 108 -7.30 8.36 9.73
CA HIS A 108 -7.07 6.96 10.02
C HIS A 108 -6.83 6.75 11.54
N PRO A 109 -7.89 6.76 12.37
CA PRO A 109 -7.78 6.37 13.79
C PRO A 109 -7.45 4.89 13.97
#